data_AF-A0A953TTA8-F1
#
_entry.id   AF-A0A953TTA8-F1
#
_cell.length_a   1.000
_cell.length_b   1.000
_cell.length_c   1.000
_cell.angle_alpha   90.00
_cell.angle_beta   90.00
_cell.angle_gamma   90.00
#
_symmetry.space_group_name_H-M   'P 1'
#
loop_
_entity.id
_entity.type
_entity.pdbx_description
1 polymer ?
#
loop_
_entity_poly.entity_id
_entity_poly.type
_entity_poly.pdbx_seq_one_letter_code
_entity_poly.pdbx_strand_id
1 'polypeptide(L)'
;MKVELTADQQAFVRQAIESGRFRGEEDAVREALSLWEERERRRFEILAALDEAEASLARGEGIPITEESMKALAERVKQRGRARLAADHTTSR
;
A
#
# COMPACT_ATOMS: atom_id res chain seq x y z
N MET A 1 -24.91 -15.14 -8.63
CA MET A 1 -23.64 -15.62 -9.22
C MET A 1 -23.46 -17.06 -8.80
N LYS A 2 -23.17 -17.99 -9.72
CA LYS A 2 -22.81 -19.38 -9.37
C LYS A 2 -21.30 -19.50 -9.51
N VAL A 3 -20.62 -19.85 -8.42
CA VAL A 3 -19.16 -20.06 -8.39
C VAL A 3 -18.92 -21.49 -7.94
N GLU A 4 -18.08 -22.21 -8.67
CA GLU A 4 -17.67 -23.55 -8.29
C GLU A 4 -16.32 -23.46 -7.58
N LEU A 5 -16.33 -23.76 -6.28
CA LEU A 5 -15.13 -23.82 -5.47
C LEU A 5 -14.33 -25.09 -5.78
N THR A 6 -13.02 -25.02 -5.68
CA THR A 6 -12.17 -26.22 -5.71
C THR A 6 -12.45 -27.11 -4.50
N ALA A 7 -12.10 -28.39 -4.60
CA ALA A 7 -12.29 -29.34 -3.49
C ALA A 7 -11.62 -28.85 -2.19
N ASP A 8 -10.42 -28.28 -2.29
CA ASP A 8 -9.67 -27.75 -1.16
C ASP A 8 -10.33 -26.50 -0.56
N GLN A 9 -10.83 -25.60 -1.41
CA GLN A 9 -11.57 -24.42 -0.96
C GLN A 9 -12.84 -24.84 -0.20
N GLN A 10 -13.59 -25.80 -0.71
CA GLN A 10 -14.75 -26.33 -0.01
C GLN A 10 -14.37 -26.97 1.32
N ALA A 11 -13.27 -27.73 1.39
CA ALA A 11 -12.81 -28.32 2.64
C ALA A 11 -12.46 -27.26 3.68
N PHE A 12 -11.76 -26.19 3.27
CA PHE A 12 -11.39 -25.08 4.16
C PHE A 12 -12.62 -24.30 4.65
N VAL A 13 -13.59 -24.04 3.75
CA VAL A 13 -14.84 -23.37 4.09
C VAL A 13 -15.68 -24.23 5.05
N ARG A 14 -15.79 -25.54 4.82
CA ARG A 14 -16.47 -26.47 5.74
C ARG A 14 -15.88 -26.42 7.15
N GLN A 15 -14.55 -26.47 7.29
CA GLN A 15 -13.89 -26.36 8.58
C GLN A 15 -14.18 -25.02 9.29
N ALA A 16 -14.23 -23.93 8.54
CA ALA A 16 -14.59 -22.61 9.07
C ALA A 16 -16.07 -22.52 9.50
N ILE A 17 -16.98 -23.24 8.84
CA ILE A 17 -18.37 -23.36 9.26
C ILE A 17 -18.50 -24.23 10.52
N GLU A 18 -17.85 -25.39 10.55
CA GLU A 18 -17.87 -26.33 11.68
C GLU A 18 -17.33 -25.69 12.97
N SER A 19 -16.31 -24.85 12.84
CA SER A 19 -15.76 -24.06 13.95
C SER A 19 -16.62 -22.85 14.35
N GLY A 20 -17.68 -22.54 13.61
CA GLY A 20 -18.58 -21.42 13.85
C GLY A 20 -18.07 -20.06 13.39
N ARG A 21 -16.94 -20.00 12.67
CA ARG A 21 -16.42 -18.75 12.08
C ARG A 21 -17.35 -18.21 10.99
N PHE A 22 -17.96 -19.10 10.20
CA PHE A 22 -18.93 -18.75 9.16
C PHE A 22 -20.26 -19.45 9.37
N ARG A 23 -21.35 -18.82 8.94
CA ARG A 23 -22.70 -19.42 8.99
C ARG A 23 -23.02 -20.23 7.73
N GLY A 24 -22.27 -19.99 6.65
CA GLY A 24 -22.42 -20.66 5.37
C GLY A 24 -21.27 -20.32 4.41
N GLU A 25 -21.28 -20.93 3.23
CA GLU A 25 -20.23 -20.74 2.23
C GLU A 25 -20.21 -19.31 1.67
N GLU A 26 -21.37 -18.66 1.61
CA GLU A 26 -21.54 -17.30 1.13
C GLU A 26 -20.78 -16.27 1.99
N ASP A 27 -20.65 -16.51 3.30
CA ASP A 27 -19.89 -15.65 4.20
C ASP A 27 -18.40 -15.68 3.83
N ALA A 28 -17.87 -16.87 3.55
CA ALA A 28 -16.48 -17.05 3.14
C ALA A 28 -16.19 -16.39 1.78
N VAL A 29 -17.11 -16.52 0.82
CA VAL A 29 -16.99 -15.86 -0.50
C VAL A 29 -17.04 -14.34 -0.34
N ARG A 30 -17.91 -13.82 0.53
CA ARG A 30 -18.00 -12.37 0.80
C ARG A 30 -16.72 -11.85 1.42
N GLU A 31 -16.16 -12.54 2.41
CA GLU A 31 -14.88 -12.15 3.03
C GLU A 31 -13.75 -12.17 1.99
N ALA A 32 -13.66 -13.23 1.18
CA ALA A 32 -12.65 -13.33 0.12
C ALA A 32 -12.75 -12.18 -0.90
N LEU A 33 -13.97 -11.79 -1.30
CA LEU A 33 -14.18 -10.66 -2.21
C LEU A 33 -13.82 -9.31 -1.56
N SER A 34 -14.15 -9.11 -0.28
CA SER A 34 -13.75 -7.91 0.45
C SER A 34 -12.22 -7.78 0.52
N LEU A 35 -11.51 -8.87 0.84
CA LEU A 35 -10.04 -8.89 0.86
C LEU A 35 -9.44 -8.65 -0.52
N TRP A 36 -10.05 -9.22 -1.56
CA TRP A 36 -9.63 -8.98 -2.94
C TRP A 36 -9.83 -7.51 -3.33
N GLU A 37 -10.96 -6.91 -2.98
CA GLU A 37 -11.25 -5.51 -3.27
C GLU A 37 -10.23 -4.57 -2.61
N GLU A 38 -9.91 -4.80 -1.34
CA GLU A 38 -8.88 -4.03 -0.63
C GLU A 38 -7.51 -4.15 -1.33
N ARG A 39 -7.14 -5.38 -1.72
CA ARG A 39 -5.90 -5.63 -2.46
C ARG A 39 -5.88 -4.90 -3.80
N GLU A 40 -6.98 -4.91 -4.54
CA GLU A 40 -7.06 -4.23 -5.84
C GLU A 40 -7.04 -2.71 -5.68
N ARG A 41 -7.72 -2.14 -4.68
CA ARG A 41 -7.63 -0.71 -4.36
C ARG A 41 -6.18 -0.31 -4.09
N ARG A 42 -5.47 -1.08 -3.26
CA ARG A 42 -4.04 -0.83 -2.99
C ARG A 42 -3.17 -0.99 -4.24
N ARG A 43 -3.47 -1.97 -5.09
CA ARG A 43 -2.77 -2.17 -6.37
C ARG A 43 -2.96 -0.96 -7.29
N PHE A 44 -4.16 -0.40 -7.37
CA PHE A 44 -4.42 0.81 -8.16
C PHE A 44 -3.62 2.01 -7.66
N GLU A 45 -3.53 2.21 -6.35
CA GLU A 45 -2.70 3.29 -5.77
C GLU A 45 -1.22 3.14 -6.16
N ILE A 46 -0.69 1.91 -6.11
CA ILE A 46 0.71 1.64 -6.49
C ILE A 46 0.93 1.90 -7.97
N LEU A 47 0.02 1.43 -8.83
CA LEU A 47 0.13 1.67 -10.28
C LEU A 47 0.06 3.16 -10.61
N ALA A 48 -0.85 3.91 -10.01
CA ALA A 48 -0.93 5.35 -10.20
C ALA A 48 0.36 6.07 -9.73
N ALA A 49 0.95 5.62 -8.62
CA ALA A 49 2.23 6.18 -8.16
C ALA A 49 3.39 5.85 -9.11
N LEU A 50 3.39 4.67 -9.73
CA LEU A 50 4.37 4.30 -10.76
C LEU A 50 4.20 5.14 -12.02
N ASP A 51 2.97 5.30 -12.51
CA ASP A 51 2.67 6.11 -13.70
C ASP A 51 3.14 7.57 -13.51
N GLU A 52 2.89 8.17 -12.33
CA GLU A 52 3.39 9.51 -12.03
C GLU A 52 4.92 9.55 -11.95
N ALA A 53 5.57 8.54 -11.35
CA ALA A 53 7.02 8.47 -11.28
C ALA A 53 7.65 8.36 -12.67
N GLU A 54 7.10 7.53 -13.56
CA GLU A 54 7.54 7.42 -14.95
C GLU A 54 7.37 8.73 -15.71
N ALA A 55 6.22 9.41 -15.53
CA ALA A 55 5.97 10.72 -16.12
C ALA A 55 6.97 11.78 -15.61
N SER A 56 7.28 11.79 -14.31
CA SER A 56 8.29 12.67 -13.70
C SER A 56 9.68 12.45 -14.30
N LEU A 57 10.08 11.19 -14.49
CA LEU A 57 11.34 10.86 -15.15
C LEU A 57 11.35 11.31 -16.62
N ALA A 58 10.26 11.13 -17.35
CA ALA A 58 10.13 11.58 -18.74
C ALA A 58 10.22 13.12 -18.87
N ARG A 59 9.77 13.86 -17.84
CA ARG A 59 9.93 15.33 -17.74
C ARG A 59 11.36 15.76 -17.35
N GLY A 60 12.25 14.81 -17.02
CA GLY A 60 13.62 15.09 -16.62
C GLY A 60 13.77 15.52 -15.16
N GLU A 61 12.77 15.25 -14.31
CA GLU A 61 12.80 15.60 -12.88
C GLU A 61 13.65 14.62 -12.04
N GLY A 62 14.10 13.53 -12.65
CA GLY A 62 15.01 12.56 -12.03
C GLY A 62 16.37 13.18 -11.69
N ILE A 63 16.93 12.76 -10.56
CA ILE A 63 18.28 13.17 -10.14
C ILE A 63 19.21 11.96 -10.28
N PRO A 64 20.31 12.05 -11.06
CA PRO A 64 21.31 11.00 -11.13
C PRO A 64 21.88 10.70 -9.74
N ILE A 65 22.03 9.42 -9.41
CA ILE A 65 22.63 8.99 -8.15
C ILE A 65 24.15 9.08 -8.28
N THR A 66 24.74 10.10 -7.65
CA THR A 66 26.19 10.33 -7.57
C THR A 66 26.55 10.67 -6.13
N GLU A 67 27.83 10.59 -5.77
CA GLU A 67 28.27 10.97 -4.42
C GLU A 67 27.89 12.42 -4.08
N GLU A 68 28.06 13.33 -5.04
CA GLU A 68 27.70 14.74 -4.89
C GLU A 68 26.19 14.93 -4.71
N SER A 69 25.35 14.28 -5.53
CA SER A 69 23.90 14.43 -5.43
C SER A 69 23.36 13.86 -4.11
N MET A 70 23.95 12.77 -3.62
CA MET A 70 23.59 12.17 -2.33
C MET A 70 24.04 13.04 -1.15
N LYS A 71 25.23 13.65 -1.20
CA LYS A 71 25.68 14.65 -0.20
C LYS A 71 24.74 15.86 -0.17
N ALA A 72 24.40 16.41 -1.34
CA ALA A 72 23.47 17.53 -1.44
C ALA A 72 22.06 17.15 -0.93
N LEU A 73 21.59 15.94 -1.21
CA LEU A 73 20.33 15.43 -0.67
C LEU A 73 20.35 15.35 0.86
N ALA A 74 21.41 14.76 1.44
CA ALA A 74 21.55 14.64 2.89
C ALA A 74 21.54 16.01 3.58
N GLU A 75 22.26 17.00 3.04
CA GLU A 75 22.26 18.36 3.58
C GLU A 75 20.87 19.01 3.52
N ARG A 76 20.16 18.87 2.38
CA ARG A 76 18.77 19.37 2.25
C ARG A 76 17.82 18.73 3.25
N VAL A 77 17.91 17.42 3.45
CA VAL A 77 17.08 16.70 4.44
C VAL A 77 17.38 17.20 5.85
N LYS A 78 18.66 17.34 6.21
CA LYS A 78 19.11 17.84 7.52
C LYS A 78 18.62 19.27 7.78
N GLN A 79 18.75 20.17 6.82
CA GLN A 79 18.27 21.55 6.93
C GLN A 79 16.75 21.61 7.14
N ARG A 80 15.98 20.85 6.35
CA ARG A 80 14.52 20.77 6.46
C ARG A 80 14.08 20.22 7.81
N GLY A 81 14.75 19.17 8.30
CA GLY A 81 14.48 18.60 9.62
C GLY A 81 14.70 19.62 10.73
N ARG A 82 15.82 20.36 10.71
CA ARG A 82 16.10 21.41 11.70
C ARG A 82 15.10 22.56 11.65
N ALA A 83 14.69 22.98 10.46
CA ALA A 83 13.67 24.03 10.31
C ALA A 83 12.32 23.62 10.91
N ARG A 84 11.89 22.36 10.70
CA ARG A 84 10.67 21.81 11.32
C ARG A 84 10.75 21.79 12.85
N LEU A 85 11.85 21.25 13.40
CA LEU A 85 12.06 21.22 14.85
C LEU A 85 12.04 22.61 15.47
N ALA A 86 12.68 23.59 14.83
CA ALA A 86 12.66 24.97 15.32
C ALA A 86 11.24 25.57 15.31
N ALA A 87 10.44 25.29 14.27
CA ALA A 87 9.05 25.75 14.18
C ALA A 87 8.15 25.11 15.26
N ASP A 88 8.32 23.81 15.53
CA ASP A 88 7.59 23.09 16.57
C ASP A 88 7.92 23.64 17.97
N HIS A 89 9.22 23.91 18.24
CA HIS A 89 9.66 24.53 19.48
C HIS A 89 9.15 25.97 19.69
N THR A 90 8.89 26.71 18.59
CA THR A 90 8.34 28.07 18.67
C THR A 90 6.83 28.05 18.89
N THR A 91 6.13 27.05 18.35
CA THR A 91 4.67 26.90 18.49
C THR A 91 4.24 26.34 19.85
N SER A 92 5.12 25.58 20.52
CA SER A 92 4.86 25.00 21.85
C SER A 92 5.13 25.99 23.02
N ARG A 93 5.49 27.24 22.74
CA ARG A 93 5.88 28.25 23.74
C ARG A 93 4.91 29.42 23.76
#